data_AF-A0A965QXR2-F1
#
_entry.id   AF-A0A965QXR2-F1
#
_cell.length_a   1.000
_cell.length_b   1.000
_cell.length_c   1.000
_cell.angle_alpha   90.00
_cell.angle_beta   90.00
_cell.angle_gamma   90.00
#
_symmetry.space_group_name_H-M   'P 1'
#
loop_
_entity.id
_entity.type
_entity.pdbx_description
1 polymer ?
#
loop_
_entity_poly.entity_id
_entity_poly.type
_entity_poly.pdbx_seq_one_letter_code
_entity_poly.pdbx_strand_id
1 'polypeptide(L)'
;MGDTTFDYIIVGAGTAGCLLANRLSADPSKRVLLIEAGPKDDYHWIHIPVGYLYCISNPRTDWRFSTEPQPGLNGRSLIYPRGKTLGGCSSINGMIYMRGQARDYDNWAALLGDPAWNWENSLPYFTLHEDHHRGAGPLHGAKDQRPA
;
A
#
# COMPACT_ATOMS: atom_id res chain seq x y z
N MET A 1 9.78 33.98 -3.07
CA MET A 1 9.70 32.59 -2.57
C MET A 1 8.33 32.07 -2.98
N GLY A 2 8.26 30.88 -3.58
CA GLY A 2 6.97 30.29 -3.97
C GLY A 2 6.12 30.00 -2.73
N ASP A 3 4.81 30.07 -2.89
CA ASP A 3 3.87 29.72 -1.82
C ASP A 3 4.03 28.24 -1.45
N THR A 4 4.37 27.96 -0.19
CA THR A 4 4.60 26.62 0.37
C THR A 4 3.41 26.10 1.18
N THR A 5 2.22 26.67 1.02
CA THR A 5 1.01 26.21 1.69
C THR A 5 0.44 24.97 0.99
N PHE A 6 0.02 23.96 1.76
CA PHE A 6 -0.61 22.75 1.23
C PHE A 6 -1.82 22.41 2.11
N ASP A 7 -2.90 21.92 1.50
CA ASP A 7 -4.07 21.42 2.23
C ASP A 7 -3.76 20.08 2.92
N TYR A 8 -2.93 19.25 2.27
CA TYR A 8 -2.53 17.94 2.76
C TYR A 8 -1.03 17.73 2.59
N ILE A 9 -0.39 17.20 3.64
CA ILE A 9 0.98 16.70 3.60
C ILE A 9 0.93 15.22 3.93
N ILE A 10 1.33 14.39 2.97
CA ILE A 10 1.40 12.94 3.10
C ILE A 10 2.86 12.55 3.30
N VAL A 11 3.15 11.90 4.42
CA VAL A 11 4.49 11.43 4.77
C VAL A 11 4.60 9.95 4.44
N GLY A 12 5.39 9.64 3.41
CA GLY A 12 5.60 8.32 2.83
C GLY A 12 4.81 8.14 1.54
N ALA A 13 5.51 8.01 0.41
CA ALA A 13 4.95 7.60 -0.88
C ALA A 13 4.91 6.06 -1.02
N GLY A 14 4.42 5.38 0.02
CA GLY A 14 4.15 3.95 -0.01
C GLY A 14 2.78 3.63 -0.60
N THR A 15 2.34 2.38 -0.45
CA THR A 15 1.06 1.87 -0.99
C THR A 15 -0.14 2.75 -0.64
N ALA A 16 -0.31 3.10 0.64
CA ALA A 16 -1.41 3.96 1.07
C ALA A 16 -1.19 5.44 0.71
N GLY A 17 0.05 5.93 0.83
CA GLY A 17 0.38 7.34 0.58
C GLY A 17 0.21 7.74 -0.89
N CYS A 18 0.63 6.89 -1.83
CA CYS A 18 0.38 7.10 -3.25
C CYS A 18 -1.11 7.10 -3.58
N LEU A 19 -1.91 6.20 -2.98
CA LEU A 19 -3.37 6.18 -3.16
C LEU A 19 -4.01 7.46 -2.63
N LEU A 20 -3.67 7.88 -1.41
CA LEU A 20 -4.17 9.13 -0.82
C LEU A 20 -3.78 10.34 -1.67
N ALA A 21 -2.53 10.43 -2.11
CA ALA A 21 -2.07 11.53 -2.95
C ALA A 21 -2.85 11.59 -4.26
N ASN A 22 -3.08 10.44 -4.92
CA ASN A 22 -3.86 10.36 -6.15
C ASN A 22 -5.32 10.79 -5.94
N ARG A 23 -5.97 10.35 -4.86
CA ARG A 23 -7.39 10.62 -4.60
C ARG A 23 -7.64 12.06 -4.14
N LEU A 24 -6.81 12.59 -3.24
CA LEU A 24 -6.94 13.95 -2.72
C LEU A 24 -6.61 15.01 -3.79
N SER A 25 -5.61 14.75 -4.65
CA SER A 25 -5.24 15.67 -5.73
C SER A 25 -6.17 15.61 -6.95
N ALA A 26 -7.15 14.70 -6.97
CA ALA A 26 -8.19 14.67 -8.00
C ALA A 26 -9.14 15.88 -7.89
N ASP A 27 -9.25 16.49 -6.71
CA ASP A 27 -9.90 17.79 -6.54
C ASP A 27 -8.88 18.92 -6.85
N PRO A 28 -9.07 19.68 -7.94
CA PRO A 28 -8.12 20.71 -8.35
C PRO A 28 -8.04 21.90 -7.38
N SER A 29 -8.98 22.01 -6.43
CA SER A 29 -8.92 23.01 -5.36
C SER A 29 -7.93 22.65 -4.25
N LYS A 30 -7.42 21.40 -4.21
CA LYS A 30 -6.54 20.90 -3.16
C LYS A 30 -5.09 20.86 -3.60
N ARG A 31 -4.21 21.39 -2.76
CA ARG A 31 -2.75 21.29 -2.90
C ARG A 31 -2.24 20.18 -2.01
N VAL A 32 -1.69 19.13 -2.61
CA VAL A 32 -1.18 17.96 -1.90
C VAL A 32 0.33 17.88 -2.05
N LEU A 33 1.04 17.81 -0.92
CA LEU A 33 2.46 17.51 -0.86
C LEU A 33 2.66 16.04 -0.47
N LEU A 34 3.40 15.29 -1.28
CA LEU A 34 3.81 13.92 -0.97
C LEU A 34 5.32 13.88 -0.74
N ILE A 35 5.74 13.41 0.43
CA ILE A 35 7.15 13.34 0.84
C ILE A 35 7.55 11.88 0.98
N GLU A 36 8.64 11.46 0.35
CA GLU A 36 9.19 10.10 0.45
C GLU A 36 10.66 10.13 0.85
N ALA A 37 11.05 9.21 1.72
CA ALA A 37 12.42 9.07 2.21
C ALA A 37 13.34 8.35 1.22
N GLY A 38 12.77 7.49 0.37
CA GLY A 38 13.46 6.74 -0.66
C GLY A 38 13.57 7.46 -2.01
N PRO A 39 14.44 6.94 -2.91
CA PRO A 39 14.55 7.44 -4.28
C PRO A 39 13.34 7.01 -5.13
N LYS A 40 13.33 7.46 -6.38
CA LYS A 40 12.42 6.92 -7.40
C LYS A 40 12.57 5.39 -7.52
N ASP A 41 11.50 4.74 -7.96
CA ASP A 41 11.41 3.29 -8.16
C ASP A 41 11.99 2.85 -9.51
N ASP A 42 13.11 3.45 -9.92
CA ASP A 42 13.73 3.23 -11.24
C ASP A 42 14.75 2.09 -11.25
N TYR A 43 14.75 1.24 -10.22
CA TYR A 43 15.60 0.05 -10.18
C TYR A 43 14.96 -1.07 -11.00
N HIS A 44 15.64 -1.55 -12.04
CA HIS A 44 15.06 -2.50 -13.00
C HIS A 44 14.40 -3.75 -12.36
N TRP A 45 14.95 -4.27 -11.27
CA TRP A 45 14.39 -5.42 -10.56
C TRP A 45 13.02 -5.17 -9.90
N ILE A 46 12.64 -3.91 -9.64
CA ILE A 46 11.29 -3.55 -9.16
C ILE A 46 10.24 -3.93 -10.20
N HIS A 47 10.56 -3.78 -11.49
CA HIS A 47 9.62 -3.94 -12.59
C HIS A 47 9.63 -5.33 -13.22
N ILE A 48 10.51 -6.23 -12.76
CA ILE A 48 10.52 -7.64 -13.17
C ILE A 48 9.77 -8.46 -12.11
N PRO A 49 8.73 -9.22 -12.47
CA PRO A 49 8.10 -10.16 -11.55
C PRO A 49 9.13 -11.11 -10.91
N VAL A 50 9.01 -11.38 -9.60
CA VAL A 50 10.01 -12.11 -8.77
C VAL A 50 11.32 -11.35 -8.54
N GLY A 51 11.55 -10.21 -9.22
CA GLY A 51 12.69 -9.33 -9.02
C GLY A 51 12.79 -8.71 -7.62
N TYR A 52 11.70 -8.73 -6.85
CA TYR A 52 11.66 -8.29 -5.45
C TYR A 52 12.71 -8.98 -4.56
N LEU A 53 13.17 -10.18 -4.91
CA LEU A 53 14.26 -10.88 -4.21
C LEU A 53 15.58 -10.10 -4.26
N TYR A 54 15.82 -9.31 -5.31
CA TYR A 54 16.97 -8.41 -5.44
C TYR A 54 16.77 -7.05 -4.76
N CYS A 55 15.53 -6.75 -4.35
CA CYS A 55 15.18 -5.53 -3.64
C CYS A 55 15.25 -5.70 -2.11
N ILE A 56 15.02 -6.91 -1.61
CA ILE A 56 15.15 -7.25 -0.19
C ILE A 56 16.62 -7.14 0.25
N SER A 57 16.85 -6.54 1.41
CA SER A 57 18.19 -6.28 1.96
C SER A 57 19.08 -5.38 1.09
N ASN A 58 18.52 -4.71 0.09
CA ASN A 58 19.23 -3.81 -0.81
C ASN A 58 19.10 -2.34 -0.34
N PRO A 59 20.20 -1.62 -0.05
CA PRO A 59 20.14 -0.24 0.47
C PRO A 59 19.46 0.76 -0.47
N ARG A 60 19.32 0.45 -1.77
CA ARG A 60 18.61 1.29 -2.74
C ARG A 60 17.09 1.28 -2.52
N THR A 61 16.56 0.17 -2.01
CA THR A 61 15.11 -0.12 -2.05
C THR A 61 14.53 -0.58 -0.73
N ASP A 62 15.37 -0.95 0.25
CA ASP A 62 14.95 -1.49 1.55
C ASP A 62 15.52 -0.63 2.69
N TRP A 63 14.70 -0.41 3.72
CA TRP A 63 15.12 0.14 5.00
C TRP A 63 16.11 -0.77 5.74
N ARG A 64 16.06 -2.08 5.48
CA ARG A 64 16.92 -3.11 6.09
C ARG A 64 16.80 -3.16 7.61
N PHE A 65 15.57 -3.08 8.10
CA PHE A 65 15.31 -3.31 9.52
C PHE A 65 15.58 -4.77 9.90
N SER A 66 15.84 -4.99 11.18
CA SER A 66 15.92 -6.30 11.79
C SER A 66 15.09 -6.30 13.06
N THR A 67 14.50 -7.44 13.40
CA THR A 67 13.84 -7.61 14.69
C THR A 67 14.87 -7.68 15.81
N GLU A 68 14.49 -7.34 17.03
CA GLU A 68 15.26 -7.77 18.21
C GLU A 68 15.34 -9.31 18.26
N PRO A 69 16.37 -9.89 18.90
CA PRO A 69 16.45 -11.33 19.16
C PRO A 69 15.18 -11.87 19.82
N GLN A 70 14.56 -12.88 19.22
CA GLN A 70 13.29 -13.43 19.73
C GLN A 70 13.51 -14.72 20.51
N PRO A 71 13.13 -14.79 21.80
CA PRO A 71 13.23 -16.01 22.60
C PRO A 71 12.48 -17.20 21.96
N GLY A 72 11.29 -16.96 21.41
CA GLY A 72 10.49 -17.97 20.70
C GLY A 72 11.11 -18.46 19.38
N LEU A 73 12.21 -17.85 18.93
CA LEU A 73 12.97 -18.25 17.74
C LEU A 73 14.40 -18.66 18.09
N ASN A 74 14.66 -19.14 19.32
CA ASN A 74 15.97 -19.51 19.84
C ASN A 74 17.00 -18.36 19.79
N GLY A 75 16.55 -17.13 20.09
CA GLY A 75 17.41 -15.95 20.09
C GLY A 75 17.78 -15.41 18.72
N ARG A 76 17.14 -15.89 17.63
CA ARG A 76 17.37 -15.34 16.29
C ARG A 76 16.78 -13.94 16.15
N SER A 77 17.52 -13.07 15.47
CA SER A 77 17.04 -11.82 14.87
C SER A 77 16.71 -12.09 13.40
N LEU A 78 15.57 -11.61 12.93
CA LEU A 78 15.11 -11.80 11.55
C LEU A 78 15.23 -10.49 10.77
N ILE A 79 15.55 -10.58 9.48
CA ILE A 79 15.40 -9.44 8.57
C ILE A 79 13.92 -9.03 8.50
N TYR A 80 13.66 -7.73 8.43
CA TYR A 80 12.32 -7.16 8.37
C TYR A 80 12.22 -6.15 7.20
N PRO A 81 12.12 -6.65 5.96
CA PRO A 81 12.22 -5.80 4.77
C PRO A 81 11.07 -4.79 4.70
N ARG A 82 11.40 -3.53 4.43
CA ARG A 82 10.42 -2.45 4.21
C ARG A 82 10.88 -1.58 3.06
N GLY A 83 10.01 -1.37 2.08
CA GLY A 83 10.34 -0.58 0.90
C GLY A 83 10.68 0.86 1.26
N LYS A 84 11.85 1.32 0.82
CA LYS A 84 12.35 2.69 0.91
C LYS A 84 12.57 3.22 -0.51
N THR A 85 11.48 3.48 -1.22
CA THR A 85 11.44 4.01 -2.59
C THR A 85 10.02 4.50 -2.88
N LEU A 86 9.80 5.26 -3.95
CA LEU A 86 8.43 5.55 -4.42
C LEU A 86 7.65 4.25 -4.63
N GLY A 87 6.39 4.21 -4.20
CA GLY A 87 5.57 3.01 -4.09
C GLY A 87 5.86 2.14 -2.87
N GLY A 88 6.94 2.38 -2.12
CA GLY A 88 7.25 1.73 -0.84
C GLY A 88 7.22 0.20 -0.94
N CYS A 89 6.48 -0.44 -0.04
CA CYS A 89 6.39 -1.92 -0.02
C CYS A 89 5.70 -2.50 -1.26
N SER A 90 4.82 -1.78 -1.96
CA SER A 90 4.24 -2.29 -3.22
C SER A 90 5.26 -2.41 -4.35
N SER A 91 6.38 -1.67 -4.29
CA SER A 91 7.48 -1.77 -5.27
C SER A 91 8.42 -2.94 -4.99
N ILE A 92 8.32 -3.59 -3.82
CA ILE A 92 9.24 -4.67 -3.41
C ILE A 92 8.52 -5.89 -2.81
N ASN A 93 7.23 -6.06 -3.08
CA ASN A 93 6.45 -7.20 -2.59
C ASN A 93 6.42 -8.35 -3.60
N GLY A 94 5.82 -9.48 -3.21
CA GLY A 94 5.61 -10.63 -4.09
C GLY A 94 4.43 -10.49 -5.06
N MET A 95 3.82 -9.30 -5.17
CA MET A 95 2.65 -8.97 -6.02
C MET A 95 1.40 -9.84 -5.81
N ILE A 96 1.35 -10.59 -4.71
CA ILE A 96 0.16 -11.37 -4.35
C ILE A 96 -0.94 -10.41 -3.91
N TYR A 97 -2.09 -10.46 -4.58
CA TYR A 97 -3.29 -9.73 -4.18
C TYR A 97 -4.23 -10.66 -3.40
N MET A 98 -4.42 -10.36 -2.11
CA MET A 98 -5.38 -11.02 -1.23
C MET A 98 -6.08 -9.96 -0.42
N ARG A 99 -7.42 -10.00 -0.38
CA ARG A 99 -8.20 -9.10 0.47
C ARG A 99 -8.22 -9.59 1.91
N GLY A 100 -8.36 -10.89 2.14
CA GLY A 100 -8.65 -11.47 3.45
C GLY A 100 -10.03 -12.14 3.44
N GLN A 101 -10.46 -12.65 4.59
CA GLN A 101 -11.77 -13.26 4.77
C GLN A 101 -12.76 -12.22 5.29
N ALA A 102 -14.05 -12.31 4.94
CA ALA A 102 -15.08 -11.39 5.43
C ALA A 102 -15.05 -11.22 6.97
N ARG A 103 -14.82 -12.32 7.69
CA ARG A 103 -14.68 -12.34 9.15
C ARG A 103 -13.54 -11.44 9.67
N ASP A 104 -12.46 -11.26 8.92
CA ASP A 104 -11.35 -10.39 9.35
C ASP A 104 -11.83 -8.93 9.45
N TYR A 105 -12.62 -8.49 8.47
CA TYR A 105 -13.23 -7.16 8.40
C TYR A 105 -14.33 -6.98 9.43
N ASP A 106 -15.23 -7.96 9.57
CA ASP A 106 -16.30 -7.92 10.57
C ASP A 106 -15.74 -7.87 11.99
N ASN A 107 -14.63 -8.57 12.25
CA ASN A 107 -13.91 -8.49 13.51
C ASN A 107 -13.32 -7.08 13.75
N TRP A 108 -12.76 -6.43 12.73
CA TRP A 108 -12.30 -5.04 12.86
C TRP A 108 -13.43 -4.08 13.18
N ALA A 109 -14.56 -4.20 12.47
CA ALA A 109 -15.74 -3.39 12.73
C ALA A 109 -16.24 -3.56 14.18
N ALA A 110 -16.28 -4.80 14.68
CA ALA A 110 -16.67 -5.08 16.07
C ALA A 110 -15.68 -4.50 17.09
N LEU A 111 -14.38 -4.65 16.86
CA LEU A 111 -13.33 -4.14 17.76
C LEU A 111 -13.29 -2.60 17.82
N LEU A 112 -13.58 -1.94 16.69
CA LEU A 112 -13.57 -0.49 16.58
C LEU A 112 -14.93 0.15 16.91
N GLY A 113 -16.01 -0.64 16.92
CA GLY A 113 -17.38 -0.12 17.02
C GLY A 113 -17.80 0.68 15.79
N ASP A 114 -17.17 0.44 14.63
CA ASP A 114 -17.38 1.19 13.39
C ASP A 114 -17.74 0.26 12.22
N PRO A 115 -19.01 0.26 11.77
CA PRO A 115 -19.46 -0.62 10.69
C PRO A 115 -18.79 -0.31 9.34
N ALA A 116 -18.16 0.85 9.15
CA ALA A 116 -17.47 1.18 7.90
C ALA A 116 -16.35 0.18 7.57
N TRP A 117 -15.83 -0.53 8.57
CA TRP A 117 -14.78 -1.54 8.42
C TRP A 117 -15.29 -2.97 8.18
N ASN A 118 -16.61 -3.20 8.20
CA ASN A 118 -17.15 -4.54 7.97
C ASN A 118 -16.96 -4.97 6.49
N TRP A 119 -17.17 -6.26 6.20
CA TRP A 119 -16.93 -6.76 4.84
C TRP A 119 -17.79 -6.07 3.79
N GLU A 120 -19.08 -5.89 4.09
CA GLU A 120 -20.06 -5.31 3.18
C GLU A 120 -19.68 -3.88 2.78
N ASN A 121 -19.25 -3.05 3.74
CA ASN A 121 -18.84 -1.66 3.50
C ASN A 121 -17.42 -1.55 2.93
N SER A 122 -16.56 -2.55 3.14
CA SER A 122 -15.21 -2.59 2.57
C SER A 122 -15.17 -3.05 1.11
N LEU A 123 -16.08 -3.96 0.72
CA LEU A 123 -16.12 -4.57 -0.62
C LEU A 123 -16.16 -3.54 -1.76
N PRO A 124 -16.99 -2.47 -1.72
CA PRO A 124 -17.00 -1.44 -2.74
C PRO A 124 -15.61 -0.82 -2.97
N TYR A 125 -14.86 -0.56 -1.90
CA TYR A 125 -13.51 0.00 -2.01
C TYR A 125 -12.52 -0.98 -2.63
N PHE A 126 -12.65 -2.28 -2.37
CA PHE A 126 -11.85 -3.29 -3.06
C PHE A 126 -12.14 -3.33 -4.56
N THR A 127 -13.41 -3.31 -4.94
CA THR A 127 -13.80 -3.29 -6.35
C THR A 127 -13.38 -1.99 -7.05
N LEU A 128 -13.29 -0.85 -6.34
CA LEU A 128 -12.93 0.45 -6.91
C LEU A 128 -11.48 0.52 -7.44
N HIS A 129 -10.54 -0.24 -6.86
CA HIS A 129 -9.12 -0.19 -7.25
C HIS A 129 -8.63 -1.48 -7.91
N GLU A 130 -9.54 -2.39 -8.24
CA GLU A 130 -9.22 -3.63 -8.94
C GLU A 130 -9.59 -3.54 -10.42
N ASP A 131 -8.69 -4.01 -11.28
CA ASP A 131 -8.97 -4.30 -12.69
C ASP A 131 -8.78 -5.80 -12.92
N HIS A 132 -9.81 -6.57 -12.58
CA HIS A 132 -9.69 -8.02 -12.53
C HIS A 132 -9.66 -8.63 -13.93
N HIS A 133 -8.79 -9.60 -14.19
CA HIS A 133 -8.59 -10.20 -15.53
C HIS A 133 -9.85 -10.84 -16.14
N ARG A 134 -10.87 -11.16 -15.32
CA ARG A 134 -12.16 -11.72 -15.77
C ARG A 134 -13.24 -10.63 -15.98
N GLY A 135 -12.89 -9.37 -15.82
CA GLY A 135 -13.82 -8.26 -15.76
C GLY A 135 -14.57 -8.20 -14.43
N ALA A 136 -15.52 -7.27 -14.37
CA ALA A 136 -16.29 -6.99 -13.17
C ALA A 136 -17.33 -8.10 -12.89
N GLY A 137 -17.64 -8.26 -11.61
CA GLY A 137 -18.67 -9.16 -11.13
C GLY A 137 -19.09 -8.80 -9.70
N PRO A 138 -19.95 -9.61 -9.05
CA PRO A 138 -20.46 -9.30 -7.72
C PRO A 138 -19.38 -9.07 -6.66
N LEU A 139 -18.18 -9.64 -6.87
CA LEU A 139 -17.05 -9.53 -5.95
C LEU A 139 -15.83 -8.86 -6.57
N HIS A 140 -15.80 -8.54 -7.87
CA HIS A 140 -14.59 -8.06 -8.54
C HIS A 140 -14.84 -6.79 -9.34
N GLY A 141 -13.85 -5.90 -9.32
CA GLY A 141 -13.84 -4.66 -10.10
C GLY A 141 -13.30 -4.84 -11.51
N ALA A 142 -13.61 -3.88 -12.37
CA ALA A 142 -12.94 -3.67 -13.64
C ALA A 142 -12.63 -2.18 -13.79
N LYS A 143 -11.60 -1.86 -14.58
CA LYS A 143 -11.26 -0.47 -14.89
C LYS A 143 -12.47 0.30 -15.43
N ASP A 144 -12.57 1.57 -15.03
CA ASP A 144 -13.61 2.52 -15.44
C ASP A 144 -15.05 2.17 -14.99
N GLN A 145 -15.22 1.17 -14.13
CA GLN A 145 -16.48 0.91 -13.43
C GLN A 145 -16.39 1.44 -12.00
N ARG A 146 -17.12 2.52 -11.70
CA ARG A 146 -17.27 2.96 -10.31
C ARG A 146 -18.31 2.05 -9.64
N PRO A 147 -18.07 1.59 -8.40
CA PRO A 147 -19.13 1.01 -7.59
C PRO A 147 -20.32 2.00 -7.54
N ALA A 148 -21.54 1.47 -7.67
CA ALA A 148 -22.76 2.24 -7.54
C ALA A 148 -22.88 2.89 -6.15
#